data_AF-A0A132GIG7-F1
#
_entry.id   AF-A0A132GIG7-F1
#
_cell.length_a   1.000
_cell.length_b   1.000
_cell.length_c   1.000
_cell.angle_alpha   90.00
_cell.angle_beta   90.00
_cell.angle_gamma   90.00
#
_symmetry.space_group_name_H-M   'P 1'
#
loop_
_entity.id
_entity.type
_entity.pdbx_description
1 polymer ?
#
loop_
_entity_poly.entity_id
_entity_poly.type
_entity_poly.pdbx_seq_one_letter_code
_entity_poly.pdbx_strand_id
1 'polypeptide(L)'
;INAVVPMLFAYGREMSKEVYCDRAFDIIEQCKAETNAITKHWEQYGIKTETAGDSQALIQLQREYCDKRKCLRCRFGYEFLRGRTKIEGYRNIAIEPDLFAELY
;
A
#
# COMPACT_ATOMS: atom_id res chain seq x y z
N ILE A 1 -7.92 6.94 13.26
CA ILE A 1 -7.61 7.01 11.82
C ILE A 1 -8.87 6.74 11.00
N ASN A 2 -9.40 5.52 11.02
CA ASN A 2 -10.48 5.06 10.11
C ASN A 2 -11.84 5.79 10.21
N ALA A 3 -12.13 6.47 11.32
CA ALA A 3 -13.35 7.26 11.45
C ALA A 3 -13.08 8.75 11.20
N VAL A 4 -12.12 9.33 11.92
CA VAL A 4 -11.86 10.77 11.92
C VAL A 4 -11.36 11.27 10.57
N VAL A 5 -10.42 10.57 9.94
CA VAL A 5 -9.80 11.03 8.68
C VAL A 5 -10.81 11.02 7.53
N PRO A 6 -11.53 9.91 7.26
CA PRO A 6 -12.54 9.90 6.20
C PRO A 6 -13.68 10.89 6.45
N MET A 7 -14.12 11.03 7.70
CA MET A 7 -15.16 12.00 8.04
C MET A 7 -14.72 13.44 7.80
N LEU A 8 -13.50 13.81 8.20
CA LEU A 8 -12.97 15.15 8.00
C LEU A 8 -12.76 15.46 6.51
N PHE A 9 -12.21 14.50 5.76
CA PHE A 9 -12.03 14.62 4.31
C PHE A 9 -13.37 14.79 3.60
N ALA A 10 -14.36 13.91 3.90
CA ALA A 10 -15.69 14.00 3.32
C ALA A 10 -16.37 15.34 3.65
N TYR A 11 -16.22 15.83 4.88
CA TYR A 11 -16.73 17.15 5.27
C TYR A 11 -16.08 18.29 4.47
N GLY A 12 -14.75 18.25 4.28
CA GLY A 12 -14.03 19.21 3.45
C GLY A 12 -14.53 19.22 2.01
N ARG A 13 -14.71 18.04 1.42
CA ARG A 13 -15.25 17.86 0.07
C ARG A 13 -16.67 18.39 -0.08
N GLU A 14 -17.57 18.02 0.83
CA GLU A 14 -18.98 18.44 0.80
C GLU A 14 -19.11 19.96 0.93
N MET A 15 -18.30 20.57 1.80
CA MET A 15 -18.32 22.02 2.03
C MET A 15 -17.47 22.80 1.02
N SER A 16 -16.83 22.13 0.05
CA SER A 16 -15.84 22.73 -0.87
C SER A 16 -14.73 23.52 -0.15
N LYS A 17 -14.28 22.98 1.00
CA LYS A 17 -13.24 23.55 1.87
C LYS A 17 -12.02 22.64 1.87
N GLU A 18 -11.12 22.86 0.92
CA GLU A 18 -9.89 22.06 0.76
C GLU A 18 -9.01 22.04 2.01
N VAL A 19 -9.02 23.10 2.84
CA VAL A 19 -8.29 23.14 4.12
C VAL A 19 -8.60 21.94 5.04
N TYR A 20 -9.81 21.37 4.98
CA TYR A 20 -10.15 20.18 5.76
C TYR A 20 -9.71 18.89 5.08
N CYS A 21 -9.64 18.85 3.76
CA CYS A 21 -9.05 17.75 3.00
C CYS A 21 -7.56 17.66 3.31
N ASP A 22 -6.84 18.78 3.20
CA ASP A 22 -5.41 18.89 3.49
C ASP A 22 -5.12 18.48 4.94
N ARG A 23 -5.92 18.99 5.89
CA ARG A 23 -5.80 18.59 7.29
C ARG A 23 -6.04 17.10 7.53
N ALA A 24 -6.92 16.47 6.74
CA ALA A 24 -7.11 15.02 6.83
C ALA A 24 -5.86 14.26 6.37
N PHE A 25 -5.18 14.73 5.32
CA PHE A 25 -3.88 14.18 4.90
C PHE A 25 -2.78 14.44 5.93
N ASP A 26 -2.68 15.65 6.46
CA ASP A 26 -1.71 15.97 7.53
C ASP A 26 -1.83 14.99 8.71
N ILE A 27 -3.07 14.65 9.10
CA ILE A 27 -3.31 13.69 10.18
C ILE A 27 -2.74 12.30 9.84
N ILE A 28 -2.92 11.79 8.61
CA ILE A 28 -2.42 10.45 8.29
C ILE A 28 -0.91 10.41 8.14
N GLU A 29 -0.30 11.49 7.67
CA GLU A 29 1.15 11.60 7.50
C GLU A 29 1.87 11.72 8.85
N GLN A 30 1.27 12.41 9.82
CA GLN A 30 1.87 12.61 11.15
C GLN A 30 1.57 11.48 12.14
N CYS A 31 0.49 10.72 11.93
CA CYS A 31 0.18 9.58 12.78
C CYS A 31 1.13 8.41 12.51
N LYS A 32 1.55 7.71 13.56
CA LYS A 32 2.31 6.46 13.43
C LYS A 32 1.51 5.39 12.68
N ALA A 33 2.22 4.56 11.92
CA ALA A 33 1.66 3.39 11.25
C ALA A 33 0.88 2.46 12.21
N GLU A 34 -0.23 1.93 11.71
CA GLU A 34 -0.95 0.85 12.38
C GLU A 34 -0.14 -0.46 12.32
N THR A 35 0.08 -1.08 13.47
CA THR A 35 0.75 -2.38 13.54
C THR A 35 -0.27 -3.51 13.62
N ASN A 36 -0.38 -4.31 12.56
CA ASN A 36 -1.27 -5.47 12.50
C ASN A 36 -0.62 -6.62 11.71
N ALA A 37 -1.34 -7.74 11.54
CA ALA A 37 -0.81 -8.91 10.84
C ALA A 37 -0.44 -8.61 9.37
N ILE A 38 -1.18 -7.72 8.70
CA ILE A 38 -0.91 -7.33 7.31
C ILE A 38 0.37 -6.50 7.24
N THR A 39 0.50 -5.46 8.06
CA THR A 39 1.70 -4.61 8.03
C THR A 39 2.95 -5.38 8.44
N LYS A 40 2.87 -6.26 9.44
CA LYS A 40 3.97 -7.18 9.79
C LYS A 40 4.34 -8.14 8.66
N HIS A 41 3.37 -8.61 7.88
CA HIS A 41 3.64 -9.48 6.74
C HIS A 41 4.38 -8.73 5.61
N TRP A 42 3.99 -7.49 5.33
CA TRP A 42 4.70 -6.65 4.37
C TRP A 42 6.12 -6.26 4.83
N GLU A 43 6.31 -6.01 6.13
CA GLU A 43 7.64 -5.76 6.71
C GLU A 43 8.59 -6.94 6.50
N GLN A 44 8.10 -8.19 6.54
CA GLN A 44 8.91 -9.39 6.24
C GLN A 44 9.46 -9.41 4.81
N TYR A 45 8.83 -8.70 3.88
CA TYR A 45 9.29 -8.52 2.50
C TYR A 45 10.04 -7.20 2.28
N GLY A 46 10.43 -6.52 3.35
CA GLY A 46 11.23 -5.29 3.29
C GLY A 46 10.43 -4.00 3.07
N ILE A 47 9.10 -4.07 2.99
CA ILE A 47 8.26 -2.87 2.87
C ILE A 47 7.92 -2.35 4.27
N LYS A 48 8.53 -1.23 4.64
CA LYS A 48 8.30 -0.57 5.92
C LYS A 48 7.10 0.38 5.85
N THR A 49 6.40 0.51 6.97
CA THR A 49 5.34 1.51 7.14
C THR A 49 5.71 2.44 8.28
N GLU A 50 5.80 3.74 8.02
CA GLU A 50 6.17 4.73 9.03
C GLU A 50 4.94 5.52 9.50
N THR A 51 4.06 5.83 8.55
CA THR A 51 2.87 6.65 8.78
C THR A 51 1.59 5.83 8.77
N ALA A 52 0.52 6.40 9.33
CA ALA A 52 -0.81 5.85 9.20
C ALA A 52 -1.20 5.75 7.72
N GLY A 53 -0.79 6.70 6.87
CA GLY A 53 -0.97 6.65 5.42
C GLY A 53 -0.42 5.37 4.81
N ASP A 54 0.84 5.01 5.11
CA ASP A 54 1.49 3.81 4.58
C ASP A 54 0.75 2.54 4.98
N SER A 55 0.46 2.41 6.29
CA SER A 55 -0.25 1.25 6.81
C SER A 55 -1.64 1.09 6.20
N GLN A 56 -2.40 2.18 6.05
CA GLN A 56 -3.73 2.13 5.44
C GLN A 56 -3.64 1.81 3.94
N ALA A 57 -2.65 2.32 3.22
CA ALA A 57 -2.43 2.01 1.82
C ALA A 57 -2.16 0.50 1.61
N LEU A 58 -1.29 -0.11 2.42
CA LEU A 58 -0.99 -1.54 2.34
C LEU A 58 -2.17 -2.42 2.76
N ILE A 59 -2.89 -2.04 3.83
CA ILE A 59 -4.09 -2.77 4.26
C ILE A 59 -5.13 -2.78 3.14
N GLN A 60 -5.37 -1.63 2.52
CA GLN A 60 -6.33 -1.51 1.43
C GLN A 60 -5.89 -2.28 0.19
N LEU A 61 -4.61 -2.19 -0.18
CA LEU A 61 -4.02 -2.93 -1.29
C LEU A 61 -4.18 -4.45 -1.06
N GLN A 62 -3.85 -4.94 0.14
CA GLN A 62 -3.98 -6.34 0.49
C GLN A 62 -5.42 -6.82 0.34
N ARG A 63 -6.37 -6.13 0.99
CA ARG A 63 -7.77 -6.53 1.03
C ARG A 63 -8.46 -6.44 -0.32
N GLU A 64 -8.20 -5.38 -1.09
CA GLU A 64 -8.92 -5.14 -2.35
C GLU A 64 -8.28 -5.83 -3.56
N TYR A 65 -6.99 -6.16 -3.49
CA TYR A 65 -6.27 -6.76 -4.60
C TYR A 65 -5.63 -8.10 -4.28
N CYS A 66 -4.74 -8.19 -3.29
CA CYS A 66 -3.97 -9.41 -3.02
C CYS A 66 -4.89 -10.57 -2.60
N ASP A 67 -5.73 -10.36 -1.60
CA ASP A 67 -6.64 -11.39 -1.06
C ASP A 67 -7.66 -11.83 -2.13
N LYS A 68 -8.07 -10.88 -2.99
CA LYS A 68 -8.99 -11.12 -4.11
C LYS A 68 -8.29 -11.62 -5.39
N ARG A 69 -6.97 -11.83 -5.35
CA ARG A 69 -6.12 -12.26 -6.48
C ARG A 69 -6.25 -11.37 -7.74
N LYS A 70 -6.49 -10.08 -7.56
CA LYS A 70 -6.62 -9.09 -8.65
C LYS A 70 -5.29 -8.45 -9.05
N CYS A 71 -4.18 -9.19 -8.98
CA CYS A 71 -2.83 -8.62 -9.18
C CYS A 71 -2.65 -7.93 -10.55
N LEU A 72 -3.30 -8.42 -11.62
CA LEU A 72 -3.28 -7.79 -12.95
C LEU A 72 -4.02 -6.44 -13.01
N ARG A 73 -4.86 -6.13 -12.01
CA ARG A 73 -5.55 -4.84 -11.85
C ARG A 73 -4.90 -3.94 -10.80
N CYS A 74 -3.93 -4.47 -10.05
CA CYS A 74 -3.14 -3.72 -9.08
C CYS A 74 -1.90 -3.17 -9.78
N ARG A 75 -1.58 -1.87 -9.64
CA ARG A 75 -0.36 -1.32 -10.25
C ARG A 75 0.89 -2.03 -9.73
N PHE A 76 1.01 -2.20 -8.41
CA PHE A 76 2.11 -2.98 -7.81
C PHE A 76 2.16 -4.41 -8.35
N GLY A 77 1.02 -5.10 -8.38
CA GLY A 77 0.95 -6.48 -8.88
C GLY A 77 1.31 -6.60 -10.36
N TYR A 78 0.86 -5.67 -11.19
CA TYR A 78 1.19 -5.62 -12.62
C TYR A 78 2.69 -5.42 -12.85
N GLU A 79 3.30 -4.43 -12.18
CA GLU A 79 4.73 -4.15 -12.29
C GLU A 79 5.58 -5.34 -11.83
N PHE A 80 5.18 -5.95 -10.70
CA PHE A 80 5.84 -7.14 -10.16
C PHE A 80 5.77 -8.35 -11.10
N LEU A 81 4.62 -8.60 -11.73
CA LEU A 81 4.47 -9.68 -12.69
C LEU A 81 5.16 -9.39 -14.03
N ARG A 82 5.18 -8.12 -14.46
CA ARG A 82 5.91 -7.69 -15.66
C ARG A 82 7.41 -7.86 -15.49
N GLY A 83 7.97 -7.53 -14.33
CA GLY A 83 9.38 -7.78 -14.01
C GLY A 83 9.76 -9.27 -13.98
N ARG A 84 8.77 -10.16 -13.75
CA ARG A 84 8.96 -11.62 -13.70
C ARG A 84 8.72 -12.33 -15.03
N THR A 85 8.28 -11.63 -16.07
CA THR A 85 8.02 -12.23 -17.39
C THR A 85 9.27 -12.19 -18.28
N LYS A 86 10.32 -12.93 -17.88
CA LYS A 86 11.22 -13.55 -18.85
C LYS A 86 10.69 -14.95 -19.14
N ILE A 87 9.87 -15.08 -20.17
CA ILE A 87 9.39 -16.39 -20.63
C ILE A 87 10.38 -16.89 -21.69
N GLU A 88 11.38 -17.64 -21.23
CA GLU A 88 11.98 -18.70 -22.05
C GLU A 88 11.74 -20.02 -21.33
N GLY A 89 10.59 -20.65 -21.64
CA GLY A 89 10.29 -22.04 -21.30
C GLY A 89 10.44 -22.45 -19.83
N TYR A 90 9.44 -22.14 -19.00
CA TYR A 90 9.14 -22.77 -17.69
C TYR A 90 10.25 -23.66 -17.08
N ARG A 91 11.14 -23.07 -16.27
CA ARG A 91 11.94 -23.82 -15.29
C ARG A 91 12.21 -22.95 -14.05
N ASN A 92 11.82 -23.48 -12.89
CA ASN A 92 12.30 -23.22 -11.52
C ASN A 92 12.97 -21.85 -11.28
N ILE A 93 12.26 -20.91 -10.66
CA ILE A 93 12.88 -19.74 -10.05
C ILE A 93 12.82 -19.91 -8.53
N ALA A 94 13.93 -20.35 -7.94
CA ALA A 94 14.28 -19.91 -6.59
C ALA A 94 14.60 -18.41 -6.68
N ILE A 95 13.94 -17.58 -5.88
CA ILE A 95 14.10 -16.12 -5.92
C ILE A 95 15.08 -15.73 -4.82
N GLU A 96 16.21 -15.15 -5.20
CA GLU A 96 17.10 -14.43 -4.28
C GLU A 96 16.36 -13.19 -3.71
N PRO A 97 16.52 -12.85 -2.41
CA PRO A 97 15.67 -11.88 -1.72
C PRO A 97 15.90 -10.41 -2.08
N ASP A 98 16.78 -10.09 -3.04
CA ASP A 98 17.43 -8.80 -3.20
C ASP A 98 16.76 -7.85 -4.21
N LEU A 99 15.72 -8.28 -4.93
CA LEU A 99 15.08 -7.46 -5.97
C LEU A 99 14.35 -6.19 -5.47
N PHE A 100 14.24 -5.99 -4.15
CA PHE A 100 13.62 -4.80 -3.55
C PHE A 100 14.62 -3.73 -3.09
N ALA A 101 15.93 -4.02 -3.06
CA ALA A 101 16.94 -3.11 -2.50
C ALA A 101 17.41 -2.01 -3.46
N GLU A 102 17.06 -2.05 -4.76
CA GLU A 102 17.55 -1.09 -5.77
C GLU A 102 16.51 -0.01 -6.17
N LEU A 103 15.32 -0.02 -5.56
CA LEU A 103 14.26 0.95 -5.89
C LEU A 103 13.92 1.92 -4.75
N TYR A 104 14.73 1.94 -3.69
CA TYR A 104 14.73 2.96 -2.63
C TYR A 104 16.16 3.32 -2.21
#